data_AF-A0AAX0LB62-F1
#
_entry.id   AF-A0AAX0LB62-F1
#
_cell.length_a   1.000
_cell.length_b   1.000
_cell.length_c   1.000
_cell.angle_alpha   90.00
_cell.angle_beta   90.00
_cell.angle_gamma   90.00
#
_symmetry.space_group_name_H-M   'P 1'
#
loop_
_entity.id
_entity.type
_entity.pdbx_description
1 polymer ?
#
loop_
_entity_poly.entity_id
_entity_poly.type
_entity_poly.pdbx_seq_one_letter_code
_entity_poly.pdbx_strand_id
1 'polypeptide(L)'
;MSIIVILFCALIFSGVGLYRFANNNLSEAPEIKVLNESQNNLDKSNKKKDWVGELANMPKTEYILPTNQIYIHYSYPIQSDTKTAYELIVDKSDIYSIFCIKQTLYNENVDFTIVKDGNLNKVFLNTSDSKLLQDIILKLKSYDINSNVIEVKI
;
A
#
# COMPACT_ATOMS: atom_id res chain seq x y z
N MET A 1 55.62 -23.46 -18.31
CA MET A 1 54.96 -22.86 -19.50
C MET A 1 53.58 -23.44 -19.77
N SER A 2 53.40 -24.77 -19.82
CA SER A 2 52.10 -25.37 -20.18
C SER A 2 50.93 -25.02 -19.25
N ILE A 3 51.15 -24.91 -17.93
CA ILE A 3 50.09 -24.55 -16.96
C ILE A 3 49.58 -23.11 -17.16
N ILE A 4 50.48 -22.19 -17.48
CA ILE A 4 50.14 -20.78 -17.73
C ILE A 4 49.33 -20.65 -19.01
N VAL A 5 49.69 -21.43 -20.05
CA VAL A 5 48.94 -21.47 -21.31
C VAL A 5 47.53 -22.02 -21.10
N ILE A 6 47.37 -23.07 -20.29
CA ILE A 6 46.06 -23.65 -19.96
C ILE A 6 45.19 -22.63 -19.20
N LEU A 7 45.77 -21.88 -18.25
CA LEU A 7 45.06 -20.84 -17.51
C LEU A 7 44.59 -19.70 -18.42
N PHE A 8 45.44 -19.28 -19.36
CA PHE A 8 45.07 -18.29 -20.38
C PHE A 8 43.96 -18.79 -21.30
N CYS A 9 44.03 -20.04 -21.76
CA CYS A 9 42.97 -20.64 -22.57
C CYS A 9 41.64 -20.74 -21.80
N ALA A 10 41.68 -21.08 -20.51
CA ALA A 10 40.49 -21.15 -19.67
C ALA A 10 39.84 -19.78 -19.46
N LEU A 11 40.64 -18.72 -19.27
CA LEU A 11 40.14 -17.35 -19.15
C LEU A 11 39.52 -16.83 -20.45
N ILE A 12 40.11 -17.16 -21.60
CA ILE A 12 39.54 -16.80 -22.91
C ILE A 12 38.21 -17.55 -23.11
N PHE A 13 38.16 -18.83 -22.79
CA PHE A 13 36.94 -19.63 -22.95
C PHE A 13 35.81 -19.16 -22.04
N SER A 14 36.11 -18.84 -20.77
CA SER A 14 35.12 -18.29 -19.84
C SER A 14 34.65 -16.90 -20.26
N GLY A 15 35.56 -16.04 -20.73
CA GLY A 15 35.24 -14.71 -21.24
C GLY A 15 34.32 -14.76 -22.47
N VAL A 16 34.59 -15.65 -23.43
CA VAL A 16 33.72 -15.86 -24.60
C VAL A 16 32.36 -16.43 -24.19
N GLY A 17 32.33 -17.36 -23.23
CA GLY A 17 31.09 -17.90 -22.68
C GLY A 17 30.22 -16.83 -22.01
N LEU A 18 30.82 -15.99 -21.16
CA LEU A 18 30.14 -14.87 -20.51
C LEU A 18 29.68 -13.81 -21.51
N TYR A 19 30.48 -13.50 -22.54
CA TYR A 19 30.10 -12.55 -23.59
C TYR A 19 28.89 -13.06 -24.39
N ARG A 20 28.88 -14.34 -24.78
CA ARG A 20 27.71 -14.94 -25.46
C ARG A 20 26.50 -15.05 -24.55
N PHE A 21 26.69 -15.39 -23.28
CA PHE A 21 25.61 -15.43 -22.31
C PHE A 21 24.99 -14.05 -22.11
N ALA A 22 25.81 -13.01 -21.96
CA ALA A 22 25.35 -11.63 -21.87
C ALA A 22 24.60 -11.21 -23.14
N ASN A 23 25.15 -11.47 -24.33
CA ASN A 23 24.51 -11.07 -25.58
C ASN A 23 23.20 -11.82 -25.86
N ASN A 24 23.10 -13.09 -25.46
CA ASN A 24 21.89 -13.88 -25.68
C ASN A 24 20.81 -13.67 -24.60
N ASN A 25 21.17 -13.31 -23.37
CA ASN A 25 20.23 -13.16 -22.26
C ASN A 25 19.94 -11.69 -21.87
N LEU A 26 20.79 -10.71 -22.22
CA LEU A 26 20.46 -9.28 -22.03
C LEU A 26 19.59 -8.71 -23.16
N SER A 27 19.48 -9.38 -24.31
CA SER A 27 18.55 -8.96 -25.38
C SER A 27 17.07 -9.28 -25.08
N GLU A 28 16.78 -9.95 -23.95
CA GLU A 28 15.43 -10.19 -23.44
C GLU A 28 15.17 -9.47 -22.10
N ALA A 29 15.70 -8.26 -21.92
CA ALA A 29 14.85 -7.28 -21.24
C ALA A 29 13.64 -7.09 -22.18
N PRO A 30 12.39 -7.27 -21.71
CA PRO A 30 11.25 -6.96 -22.57
C PRO A 30 11.43 -5.51 -22.99
N GLU A 31 11.67 -5.30 -24.28
CA GLU A 31 11.51 -4.00 -24.89
C GLU A 31 10.13 -3.55 -24.44
N ILE A 32 10.07 -2.56 -23.54
CA ILE A 32 8.85 -1.79 -23.39
C ILE A 32 8.70 -1.18 -24.76
N LYS A 33 7.89 -1.83 -25.61
CA LYS A 33 7.34 -1.22 -26.80
C LYS A 33 6.59 -0.02 -26.25
N VAL A 34 7.27 1.12 -26.19
CA VAL A 34 6.61 2.41 -26.31
C VAL A 34 5.78 2.21 -27.56
N LEU A 35 4.47 2.15 -27.35
CA LEU A 35 3.50 2.05 -28.41
C LEU A 35 3.73 3.29 -29.27
N ASN A 36 4.58 3.16 -30.29
CA ASN A 36 4.55 4.04 -31.42
C ASN A 36 3.16 3.78 -31.99
N GLU A 37 2.21 4.64 -31.63
CA GLU A 37 0.96 4.78 -32.35
C GLU A 37 1.38 4.95 -33.81
N SER A 38 1.31 3.85 -34.55
CA SER A 38 1.28 3.90 -35.99
C SER A 38 0.16 4.87 -36.30
N GLN A 39 0.50 5.96 -36.97
CA GLN A 39 -0.44 6.79 -37.69
C GLN A 39 -1.17 5.92 -38.72
N ASN A 40 -2.14 5.16 -38.24
CA ASN A 40 -3.06 4.39 -39.05
C ASN A 40 -4.42 4.68 -38.44
N ASN A 41 -5.10 5.60 -39.13
CA ASN A 41 -6.53 5.88 -39.07
C ASN A 41 -7.31 4.80 -38.32
N LEU A 42 -7.49 4.97 -37.02
CA LEU A 42 -8.52 4.24 -36.31
C LEU A 42 -9.80 5.05 -36.49
N ASP A 43 -10.69 4.44 -37.26
CA ASP A 43 -12.04 4.88 -37.50
C ASP A 43 -12.67 5.45 -36.24
N LYS A 44 -13.17 6.67 -36.42
CA LYS A 44 -13.98 7.42 -35.47
C LYS A 44 -15.31 6.70 -35.28
N SER A 45 -15.32 5.62 -34.51
CA SER A 45 -16.58 5.02 -34.06
C SER A 45 -16.38 4.27 -32.75
N ASN A 46 -17.06 4.77 -31.71
CA ASN A 46 -17.21 4.16 -30.39
C ASN A 46 -16.00 4.19 -29.45
N LYS A 47 -15.47 5.40 -29.18
CA LYS A 47 -14.76 5.65 -27.91
C LYS A 47 -15.78 5.65 -26.76
N LYS A 48 -15.97 4.49 -26.14
CA LYS A 48 -16.52 4.39 -24.78
C LYS A 48 -15.72 5.35 -23.89
N LYS A 49 -16.39 6.21 -23.12
CA LYS A 49 -15.76 7.19 -22.23
C LYS A 49 -14.81 6.46 -21.26
N ASP A 50 -13.53 6.49 -21.58
CA ASP A 50 -12.46 5.99 -20.72
C ASP A 50 -12.05 7.11 -19.79
N TRP A 51 -12.24 6.88 -18.48
CA TRP A 51 -11.99 7.86 -17.44
C TRP A 51 -10.54 8.35 -17.45
N VAL A 52 -9.60 7.50 -17.90
CA VAL A 52 -8.18 7.85 -18.05
C VAL A 52 -7.99 8.93 -19.13
N GLY A 53 -8.69 8.79 -20.26
CA GLY A 53 -8.65 9.76 -21.36
C GLY A 53 -9.36 11.06 -21.03
N GLU A 54 -10.42 11.03 -20.23
CA GLU A 54 -11.09 12.23 -19.73
C GLU A 54 -10.21 13.00 -18.75
N LEU A 55 -9.50 12.30 -17.85
CA LEU A 55 -8.58 12.91 -16.89
C LEU A 55 -7.34 13.49 -17.59
N ALA A 56 -6.76 12.78 -18.56
CA ALA A 56 -5.58 13.24 -19.29
C ALA A 56 -5.86 14.49 -20.13
N ASN A 57 -7.10 14.66 -20.61
CA ASN A 57 -7.55 15.84 -21.35
C ASN A 57 -8.27 16.86 -20.46
N MET A 58 -8.28 16.67 -19.14
CA MET A 58 -8.87 17.64 -18.23
C MET A 58 -8.06 18.95 -18.33
N PRO A 59 -8.70 20.09 -18.64
CA PRO A 59 -7.98 21.35 -18.75
C PRO A 59 -7.26 21.62 -17.43
N LYS A 60 -6.00 22.06 -17.49
CA LYS A 60 -5.22 22.43 -16.32
C LYS A 60 -5.90 23.63 -15.65
N THR A 61 -6.72 23.35 -14.65
CA THR A 61 -7.44 24.37 -13.91
C THR A 61 -6.47 25.10 -12.99
N GLU A 62 -6.46 26.42 -13.02
CA GLU A 62 -5.75 27.26 -12.04
C GLU A 62 -6.47 27.29 -10.69
N TYR A 63 -6.91 26.14 -10.18
CA TYR A 63 -7.42 26.07 -8.81
C TYR A 63 -6.24 26.15 -7.86
N ILE A 64 -5.96 27.36 -7.41
CA ILE A 64 -5.28 27.60 -6.15
C ILE A 64 -6.27 27.16 -5.07
N LEU A 65 -5.90 26.18 -4.23
CA LEU A 65 -6.70 25.87 -3.05
C LEU A 65 -6.88 27.19 -2.28
N PRO A 66 -8.11 27.73 -2.15
CA PRO A 66 -8.29 29.12 -1.76
C PRO A 66 -7.93 29.39 -0.30
N THR A 67 -7.58 28.37 0.50
CA THR A 67 -7.10 28.58 1.86
C THR A 67 -6.09 27.50 2.26
N ASN A 68 -5.07 27.94 2.98
CA ASN A 68 -4.12 27.15 3.74
C ASN A 68 -4.71 26.63 5.06
N GLN A 69 -5.99 26.91 5.36
CA GLN A 69 -6.65 26.56 6.63
C GLN A 69 -8.11 26.19 6.39
N ILE A 70 -8.49 24.99 6.83
CA ILE A 70 -9.86 24.49 6.86
C ILE A 70 -10.39 24.75 8.27
N TYR A 71 -11.45 25.56 8.39
CA TYR A 71 -12.15 25.77 9.66
C TYR A 71 -13.42 24.93 9.70
N ILE A 72 -13.45 23.95 10.61
CA ILE A 72 -14.62 23.09 10.83
C ILE A 72 -15.34 23.61 12.07
N HIS A 73 -16.52 24.21 11.89
CA HIS A 73 -17.41 24.55 12.99
C HIS A 73 -18.37 23.38 13.24
N TYR A 74 -18.13 22.63 14.32
CA TYR A 74 -18.95 21.48 14.72
C TYR A 74 -19.87 21.88 15.89
N SER A 75 -21.16 22.05 15.61
CA SER A 75 -22.19 22.29 16.63
C SER A 75 -22.98 21.00 16.84
N TYR A 76 -22.46 20.12 17.68
CA TYR A 76 -23.22 18.99 18.20
C TYR A 76 -23.34 19.18 19.72
N PRO A 77 -24.55 19.05 20.30
CA PRO A 77 -24.66 19.06 21.75
C PRO A 77 -23.86 17.87 22.29
N ILE A 78 -22.80 18.15 23.04
CA ILE A 78 -21.99 17.13 23.70
C ILE A 78 -22.89 16.49 24.76
N GLN A 79 -23.64 15.47 24.38
CA GLN A 79 -24.23 14.54 25.34
C GLN A 79 -23.05 13.82 25.98
N SER A 80 -22.79 14.16 27.23
CA SER A 80 -21.76 13.58 28.08
C SER A 80 -22.13 12.17 28.52
N ASP A 81 -22.57 11.33 27.58
CA ASP A 81 -22.60 9.90 27.84
C ASP A 81 -21.14 9.47 27.81
N THR A 82 -20.61 9.09 28.97
CA THR A 82 -19.28 8.50 29.11
C THR A 82 -19.26 7.23 28.28
N LYS A 83 -18.87 7.35 27.00
CA LYS A 83 -18.75 6.21 26.12
C LYS A 83 -17.46 5.49 26.49
N THR A 84 -17.61 4.30 27.04
CA THR A 84 -16.50 3.37 27.19
C THR A 84 -15.92 3.09 25.81
N ALA A 85 -14.66 3.46 25.62
CA ALA A 85 -13.91 3.09 24.43
C ALA A 85 -12.83 2.08 24.83
N TYR A 86 -12.34 1.36 23.82
CA TYR A 86 -11.30 0.38 24.03
C TYR A 86 -10.09 0.71 23.16
N GLU A 87 -8.90 0.59 23.74
CA GLU A 87 -7.64 0.69 23.00
C GLU A 87 -7.15 -0.73 22.70
N LEU A 88 -6.93 -1.01 21.42
CA LEU A 88 -6.31 -2.22 20.92
C LEU A 88 -4.79 -2.01 20.92
N ILE A 89 -4.12 -2.59 21.89
CA ILE A 89 -2.67 -2.62 22.02
C ILE A 89 -2.13 -3.73 21.11
N VAL A 90 -1.27 -3.36 20.17
CA VAL A 90 -0.65 -4.29 19.21
C VAL A 90 0.87 -4.28 19.37
N ASP A 91 1.50 -5.44 19.21
CA ASP A 91 2.96 -5.58 19.30
C ASP A 91 3.71 -5.08 18.05
N LYS A 92 3.02 -5.03 16.90
CA LYS A 92 3.57 -4.63 15.60
C LYS A 92 2.83 -3.43 15.02
N SER A 93 3.58 -2.51 14.43
CA SER A 93 3.09 -1.22 13.91
C SER A 93 3.62 -0.88 12.51
N ASP A 94 4.13 -1.87 11.78
CA ASP A 94 4.57 -1.70 10.40
C ASP A 94 3.39 -1.62 9.41
N ILE A 95 3.69 -1.33 8.14
CA ILE A 95 2.70 -1.11 7.09
C ILE A 95 1.82 -2.35 6.90
N TYR A 96 2.40 -3.56 6.98
CA TYR A 96 1.66 -4.80 6.82
C TYR A 96 0.73 -5.05 8.00
N SER A 97 1.21 -4.86 9.24
CA SER A 97 0.37 -5.00 10.43
C SER A 97 -0.83 -4.05 10.42
N ILE A 98 -0.61 -2.78 10.07
CA ILE A 98 -1.70 -1.79 10.00
C ILE A 98 -2.70 -2.12 8.91
N PHE A 99 -2.26 -2.66 7.78
CA PHE A 99 -3.16 -3.14 6.74
C PHE A 99 -4.05 -4.29 7.26
N CYS A 100 -3.46 -5.30 7.90
CA CYS A 100 -4.20 -6.45 8.45
C CYS A 100 -5.18 -6.02 9.54
N ILE A 101 -4.79 -5.08 10.41
CA ILE A 101 -5.65 -4.52 11.45
C ILE A 101 -6.85 -3.83 10.81
N LYS A 102 -6.64 -2.90 9.88
CA LYS A 102 -7.72 -2.20 9.19
C LYS A 102 -8.69 -3.18 8.52
N GLN A 103 -8.15 -4.12 7.75
CA GLN A 103 -8.97 -5.11 7.05
C GLN A 103 -9.81 -5.95 8.01
N THR A 104 -9.21 -6.39 9.12
CA THR A 104 -9.93 -7.16 10.15
C THR A 104 -11.06 -6.33 10.76
N LEU A 105 -10.78 -5.10 11.19
CA LEU A 105 -11.78 -4.24 11.81
C LEU A 105 -12.92 -3.86 10.84
N TYR A 106 -12.61 -3.62 9.56
CA TYR A 106 -13.63 -3.39 8.54
C TYR A 106 -14.53 -4.61 8.32
N ASN A 107 -13.96 -5.80 8.27
CA ASN A 107 -14.72 -7.05 8.08
C ASN A 107 -15.63 -7.38 9.27
N GLU A 108 -15.23 -6.95 10.48
CA GLU A 108 -16.04 -7.10 11.70
C GLU A 108 -17.05 -5.96 11.91
N ASN A 109 -17.15 -5.01 10.96
CA ASN A 109 -18.02 -3.83 11.06
C ASN A 109 -17.78 -3.02 12.35
N VAL A 110 -16.52 -2.91 12.80
CA VAL A 110 -16.16 -2.12 13.98
C VAL A 110 -15.65 -0.75 13.53
N ASP A 111 -16.27 0.31 14.06
CA ASP A 111 -15.75 1.67 13.90
C ASP A 111 -14.46 1.83 14.72
N PHE A 112 -13.42 2.33 14.07
CA PHE A 112 -12.11 2.48 14.70
C PHE A 112 -11.42 3.77 14.31
N THR A 113 -10.54 4.24 15.19
CA THR A 113 -9.63 5.36 14.94
C THR A 113 -8.20 4.91 15.13
N ILE A 114 -7.32 5.24 14.18
CA ILE A 114 -5.88 5.01 14.32
C ILE A 114 -5.19 6.36 14.51
N VAL A 115 -4.52 6.52 15.64
CA VAL A 115 -3.73 7.71 15.97
C VAL A 115 -2.26 7.34 15.92
N LYS A 116 -1.48 8.09 15.13
CA LYS A 116 -0.02 7.95 15.11
C LYS A 116 0.56 8.64 16.34
N ASP A 117 1.27 7.88 17.18
CA ASP A 117 1.98 8.36 18.36
C ASP A 117 3.47 8.01 18.24
N GLY A 118 4.23 8.92 17.65
CA GLY A 118 5.64 8.69 17.31
C GLY A 118 5.81 7.55 16.29
N ASN A 119 6.49 6.49 16.72
CA ASN A 119 6.71 5.27 15.92
C ASN A 119 5.65 4.19 16.15
N LEU A 120 4.72 4.41 17.08
CA LEU A 120 3.65 3.48 17.40
C LEU A 120 2.32 4.01 16.86
N ASN A 121 1.42 3.09 16.53
CA ASN A 121 0.05 3.42 16.17
C ASN A 121 -0.87 2.95 17.29
N LYS A 122 -1.65 3.88 17.83
CA LYS A 122 -2.71 3.58 18.80
C LYS A 122 -4.01 3.35 18.05
N VAL A 123 -4.69 2.24 18.35
CA VAL A 123 -5.94 1.89 17.69
C VAL A 123 -7.06 1.93 18.72
N PHE A 124 -8.01 2.82 18.54
CA PHE A 124 -9.19 2.95 19.38
C PHE A 124 -10.39 2.31 18.69
N LEU A 125 -11.14 1.51 19.42
CA LEU A 125 -12.31 0.78 18.97
C LEU A 125 -13.56 1.38 19.62
N ASN A 126 -14.56 1.68 18.80
CA ASN A 126 -15.86 2.16 19.25
C ASN A 126 -16.85 0.98 19.36
N THR A 127 -16.57 0.07 20.28
CA THR A 127 -17.45 -1.08 20.57
C THR A 127 -17.36 -1.44 22.04
N SER A 128 -18.48 -1.88 22.64
CA SER A 128 -18.55 -2.44 23.99
C SER A 128 -18.80 -3.95 24.01
N ASP A 129 -18.85 -4.59 22.84
CA ASP A 129 -19.08 -6.03 22.73
C ASP A 129 -17.78 -6.81 23.03
N SER A 130 -17.75 -7.43 24.21
CA SER A 130 -16.60 -8.22 24.68
C SER A 130 -16.31 -9.44 23.81
N LYS A 131 -17.33 -10.04 23.19
CA LYS A 131 -17.15 -11.20 22.31
C LYS A 131 -16.48 -10.77 21.00
N LEU A 132 -16.93 -9.66 20.44
CA LEU A 132 -16.34 -9.08 19.24
C LEU A 132 -14.88 -8.69 19.46
N LEU A 133 -14.55 -8.10 20.61
CA LEU A 133 -13.18 -7.78 20.99
C LEU A 133 -12.28 -9.03 21.05
N GLN A 134 -12.79 -10.14 21.60
CA GLN A 134 -12.04 -11.40 21.62
C GLN A 134 -11.87 -12.01 20.23
N ASP A 135 -12.90 -11.96 19.39
CA ASP A 135 -12.84 -12.45 18.01
C ASP A 135 -11.82 -11.66 17.18
N ILE A 136 -11.72 -10.34 17.38
CA ILE A 136 -10.69 -9.49 16.78
C ILE A 136 -9.29 -9.96 17.21
N ILE A 137 -9.06 -10.16 18.51
CA ILE A 137 -7.75 -10.62 19.01
C ILE A 137 -7.37 -11.96 18.38
N LEU A 138 -8.31 -12.91 18.28
CA LEU A 138 -8.07 -14.22 17.68
C LEU A 138 -7.76 -14.13 16.19
N LYS A 139 -8.48 -13.28 15.45
CA LYS A 139 -8.22 -13.04 14.02
C LYS A 139 -6.85 -12.40 13.79
N LEU A 140 -6.48 -11.42 14.61
CA LEU A 140 -5.16 -10.79 14.52
C LEU A 140 -4.02 -11.77 14.79
N LYS A 141 -4.23 -12.72 15.70
CA LYS A 141 -3.26 -13.78 15.96
C LYS A 141 -2.98 -14.65 14.73
N SER A 142 -3.95 -14.84 13.83
CA SER A 142 -3.74 -15.59 12.58
C SER A 142 -2.75 -14.91 11.61
N TYR A 143 -2.56 -13.59 11.77
CA TYR A 143 -1.57 -12.80 11.02
C TYR A 143 -0.25 -12.64 11.78
N ASP A 144 -0.03 -13.42 12.85
CA ASP A 144 1.12 -13.28 13.75
C ASP A 144 1.19 -11.87 14.41
N ILE A 145 0.04 -11.26 14.69
CA ILE A 145 -0.06 -9.99 15.40
C ILE A 145 -0.58 -10.29 16.80
N ASN A 146 0.25 -10.06 17.83
CA ASN A 146 -0.21 -10.23 19.21
C ASN A 146 -0.87 -8.94 19.67
N SER A 147 -2.09 -9.07 20.17
CA SER A 147 -2.88 -7.92 20.58
C SER A 147 -3.58 -8.14 21.92
N ASN A 148 -3.77 -7.05 22.64
CA ASN A 148 -4.58 -7.00 23.84
C ASN A 148 -5.52 -5.78 23.79
N VAL A 149 -6.59 -5.81 24.56
CA VAL A 149 -7.57 -4.73 24.62
C VAL A 149 -7.62 -4.17 26.04
N ILE A 150 -7.51 -2.85 26.16
CA ILE A 150 -7.66 -2.14 27.43
C ILE A 150 -8.83 -1.18 27.36
N GLU A 151 -9.59 -1.08 28.43
CA GLU A 151 -10.67 -0.10 28.55
C GLU A 151 -10.07 1.29 28.80
N VAL A 152 -10.50 2.29 28.02
CA VAL A 152 -10.11 3.69 28.17
C VAL A 152 -11.36 4.54 28.36
N LYS A 153 -11.34 5.35 29.43
CA LYS A 153 -12.37 6.36 29.68
C LYS A 153 -12.03 7.59 28.86
N ILE A 154 -12.94 7.98 27.97
CA ILE A 154 -12.85 9.21 27.17
C ILE A 154 -13.70 10.29 27.84
#